data_AF-A0A1H7QDA7-F1
#
_entry.id   AF-A0A1H7QDA7-F1
#
_cell.length_a   1.000
_cell.length_b   1.000
_cell.length_c   1.000
_cell.angle_alpha   90.00
_cell.angle_beta   90.00
_cell.angle_gamma   90.00
#
_symmetry.space_group_name_H-M   'P 1'
#
loop_
_entity.id
_entity.type
_entity.pdbx_description
1 polymer ?
#
loop_
_entity_poly.entity_id
_entity_poly.type
_entity_poly.pdbx_seq_one_letter_code
_entity_poly.pdbx_strand_id
1 'polypeptide(L)'
;MTTIQSILSRLTEAVSGTDKQLFNEQELKKFATFYLDKWDENTSEDVVAESFVDYWWNTDRTCRRCSECGKLMREGYCVDMGVAYYCSKDCLHTDFTDEEWNEECENNDQSYYTEW
;
A
#
# COMPACT_ATOMS: atom_id res chain seq x y z
N MET A 1 9.60 10.03 22.32
CA MET A 1 9.60 11.02 21.23
C MET A 1 9.78 10.26 19.91
N THR A 2 8.84 10.41 18.98
CA THR A 2 8.95 9.82 17.64
C THR A 2 10.20 10.31 16.94
N THR A 3 10.88 9.40 16.24
CA THR A 3 12.04 9.72 15.41
C THR A 3 11.78 9.29 13.98
N ILE A 4 12.54 9.87 13.03
CA ILE A 4 12.52 9.44 11.62
C ILE A 4 12.73 7.92 11.52
N GLN A 5 13.69 7.39 12.27
CA GLN A 5 14.01 5.97 12.24
C GLN A 5 12.88 5.09 12.79
N SER A 6 12.18 5.54 13.83
CA SER A 6 10.99 4.85 14.36
C SER A 6 9.84 4.82 13.35
N ILE A 7 9.58 5.93 12.64
CA ILE A 7 8.56 5.96 11.58
C ILE A 7 8.93 5.00 10.45
N LEU A 8 10.17 5.04 9.97
CA LEU A 8 10.63 4.17 8.88
C LEU A 8 10.64 2.69 9.28
N SER A 9 10.98 2.37 10.54
CA SER A 9 10.92 0.99 11.03
C SER A 9 9.49 0.45 11.01
N ARG A 10 8.53 1.21 11.55
CA ARG A 10 7.11 0.84 11.53
C ARG A 10 6.56 0.71 10.11
N LEU A 11 6.94 1.61 9.20
CA LEU A 11 6.58 1.48 7.79
C LEU A 11 7.12 0.17 7.20
N THR A 12 8.42 -0.10 7.33
CA THR A 12 9.04 -1.33 6.83
C THR A 12 8.34 -2.58 7.36
N GLU A 13 7.99 -2.59 8.65
CA GLU A 13 7.24 -3.70 9.26
C GLU A 13 5.84 -3.85 8.67
N ALA A 14 5.08 -2.75 8.61
CA ALA A 14 3.71 -2.71 8.09
C ALA A 14 3.59 -3.19 6.63
N VAL A 15 4.63 -2.95 5.83
CA VAL A 15 4.64 -3.26 4.38
C VAL A 15 5.62 -4.35 4.00
N SER A 16 6.07 -5.16 4.96
CA SER A 16 6.98 -6.30 4.73
C SER A 16 8.25 -5.94 3.93
N GLY A 17 8.80 -4.75 4.16
CA GLY A 17 10.03 -4.26 3.55
C GLY A 17 9.95 -3.83 2.08
N THR A 18 8.76 -3.80 1.49
CA THR A 18 8.56 -3.37 0.08
C THR A 18 8.75 -1.86 -0.12
N ASP A 19 8.66 -1.07 0.96
CA ASP A 19 9.07 0.34 1.00
C ASP A 19 10.49 0.52 0.47
N LYS A 20 11.43 -0.33 0.91
CA LYS A 20 12.84 -0.27 0.49
C LYS A 20 13.10 -0.83 -0.91
N GLN A 21 12.15 -1.56 -1.47
CA GLN A 21 12.23 -2.08 -2.83
C GLN A 21 11.73 -1.04 -3.85
N LEU A 22 10.69 -0.28 -3.48
CA LEU A 22 10.00 0.64 -4.37
C LEU A 22 10.43 2.11 -4.23
N PHE A 23 11.04 2.48 -3.11
CA PHE A 23 11.43 3.86 -2.80
C PHE A 23 12.87 3.93 -2.33
N ASN A 24 13.56 5.01 -2.70
CA ASN A 24 14.92 5.25 -2.23
C ASN A 24 14.93 5.90 -0.83
N GLU A 25 16.10 5.91 -0.20
CA GLU A 25 16.28 6.43 1.16
C GLU A 25 15.86 7.91 1.30
N GLN A 26 16.08 8.72 0.27
CA GLN A 26 15.72 10.14 0.30
C GLN A 26 14.19 10.32 0.27
N GLU A 27 13.48 9.55 -0.54
CA GLU A 27 12.01 9.54 -0.62
C GLU A 27 11.40 9.09 0.71
N LEU A 28 11.92 8.01 1.29
CA LEU A 28 11.50 7.50 2.59
C LEU A 28 11.71 8.54 3.70
N LYS A 29 12.90 9.16 3.76
CA LYS A 29 13.19 10.23 4.74
C LYS A 29 12.30 11.45 4.54
N LYS A 30 11.94 11.80 3.30
CA LYS A 30 11.04 12.92 3.01
C LYS A 30 9.65 12.67 3.61
N PHE A 31 9.11 11.47 3.42
CA PHE A 31 7.85 11.05 4.05
C PHE A 31 7.96 11.10 5.58
N ALA A 32 8.97 10.46 6.17
CA ALA A 32 9.09 10.39 7.63
C ALA A 32 9.30 11.78 8.26
N THR A 33 10.00 12.69 7.57
CA THR A 33 10.16 14.08 8.02
C THR A 33 8.84 14.84 8.00
N PHE A 34 7.99 14.63 6.98
CA PHE A 34 6.70 15.30 6.85
C PHE A 34 5.69 14.93 7.94
N TYR A 35 5.85 13.76 8.57
CA TYR A 35 4.98 13.27 9.64
C TYR A 35 5.64 13.27 11.03
N LEU A 36 6.89 13.74 11.15
CA LEU A 36 7.68 13.64 12.37
C LEU A 36 7.02 14.31 13.59
N ASP A 37 6.36 15.43 13.38
CA ASP A 37 5.66 16.23 14.40
C ASP A 37 4.17 15.89 14.54
N LYS A 38 3.65 15.01 13.68
CA LYS A 38 2.22 14.64 13.63
C LYS A 38 1.92 13.34 14.37
N TRP A 39 2.93 12.50 14.58
CA TRP A 39 2.77 11.17 15.16
C TRP A 39 3.56 11.00 16.44
N ASP A 40 3.01 10.19 17.34
CA ASP A 40 3.69 9.72 18.53
C ASP A 40 4.05 8.23 18.41
N GLU A 41 4.53 7.67 19.52
CA GLU A 41 4.96 6.27 19.57
C GLU A 41 3.79 5.27 19.61
N ASN A 42 2.56 5.75 19.83
CA ASN A 42 1.35 4.94 19.81
C ASN A 42 0.66 4.95 18.44
N THR A 43 1.11 5.76 17.47
CA THR A 43 0.62 5.66 16.09
C THR A 43 0.92 4.26 15.55
N SER A 44 -0.13 3.54 15.13
CA SER A 44 0.00 2.17 14.65
C SER A 44 0.72 2.08 13.30
N GLU A 45 1.29 0.92 13.06
CA GLU A 45 1.93 0.51 11.80
C GLU A 45 0.98 0.69 10.61
N ASP A 46 -0.30 0.33 10.77
CA ASP A 46 -1.31 0.51 9.73
C ASP A 46 -1.55 1.98 9.40
N VAL A 47 -1.67 2.86 10.39
CA VAL A 47 -1.83 4.30 10.14
C VAL A 47 -0.62 4.85 9.39
N VAL A 48 0.60 4.38 9.73
CA VAL A 48 1.82 4.77 9.02
C VAL A 48 1.79 4.31 7.56
N ALA A 49 1.37 3.07 7.29
CA ALA A 49 1.29 2.52 5.94
C ALA A 49 0.22 3.19 5.07
N GLU A 50 -0.99 3.39 5.59
CA GLU A 50 -2.06 4.10 4.86
C GLU A 50 -1.65 5.54 4.55
N SER A 51 -1.06 6.22 5.54
CA SER A 51 -0.56 7.58 5.35
C SER A 51 0.59 7.66 4.34
N PHE A 52 1.34 6.57 4.13
CA PHE A 52 2.37 6.49 3.12
C PHE A 52 1.78 6.41 1.71
N VAL A 53 0.76 5.59 1.52
CA VAL A 53 -0.01 5.51 0.26
C VAL A 53 -0.64 6.87 -0.05
N ASP A 54 -1.30 7.48 0.93
CA ASP A 54 -1.91 8.81 0.84
C ASP A 54 -0.89 9.95 0.66
N TYR A 55 0.37 9.75 0.99
CA TYR A 55 1.39 10.78 0.76
C TYR A 55 1.83 10.82 -0.71
N TRP A 56 1.77 9.68 -1.41
CA TRP A 56 2.24 9.54 -2.79
C TRP A 56 1.13 9.45 -3.85
N TRP A 57 -0.15 9.44 -3.46
CA TRP A 57 -1.28 9.13 -4.36
C TRP A 57 -1.42 9.98 -5.63
N ASN A 58 -0.91 11.21 -5.63
CA ASN A 58 -1.00 12.16 -6.75
C ASN A 58 0.39 12.52 -7.28
N THR A 59 1.30 11.56 -7.30
CA THR A 59 2.65 11.73 -7.85
C THR A 59 3.01 10.58 -8.79
N ASP A 60 4.14 10.73 -9.48
CA ASP A 60 4.81 9.67 -10.25
C ASP A 60 5.33 8.50 -9.39
N ARG A 61 5.15 8.59 -8.06
CA ARG A 61 5.52 7.57 -7.10
C ARG A 61 4.32 6.86 -6.48
N THR A 62 3.11 7.07 -7.02
CA THR A 62 1.88 6.41 -6.58
C THR A 62 2.08 4.92 -6.37
N CYS A 63 1.51 4.38 -5.29
CA CYS A 63 1.51 2.95 -5.01
C CYS A 63 0.19 2.60 -4.31
N ARG A 64 -0.07 1.31 -4.14
CA ARG A 64 -1.16 0.77 -3.32
C ARG A 64 -0.60 -0.17 -2.28
N ARG A 65 -1.40 -0.47 -1.26
CA ARG A 65 -1.09 -1.47 -0.25
C ARG A 65 -2.00 -2.68 -0.49
N CYS A 66 -1.39 -3.86 -0.62
CA CYS A 66 -2.12 -5.11 -0.74
C CYS A 66 -2.95 -5.33 0.52
N SER A 67 -4.26 -5.53 0.35
CA SER A 67 -5.23 -5.77 1.41
C SER A 67 -4.98 -7.08 2.16
N GLU A 68 -4.37 -8.06 1.48
CA GLU A 68 -4.08 -9.38 2.07
C GLU A 68 -2.74 -9.40 2.80
N CYS A 69 -1.63 -9.08 2.10
CA CYS A 69 -0.28 -9.25 2.66
C CYS A 69 0.39 -7.94 3.12
N GLY A 70 -0.30 -6.81 3.03
CA GLY A 70 0.19 -5.50 3.47
C GLY A 70 1.32 -4.89 2.64
N LYS A 71 1.87 -5.61 1.65
CA LYS A 71 2.95 -5.13 0.77
C LYS A 71 2.53 -3.93 -0.05
N LEU A 72 3.45 -3.01 -0.28
CA LEU A 72 3.31 -1.98 -1.31
C LEU A 72 3.41 -2.62 -2.71
N MET A 73 2.62 -2.10 -3.64
CA MET A 73 2.54 -2.54 -5.02
C MET A 73 2.36 -1.34 -5.97
N ARG A 74 2.94 -1.43 -7.17
CA ARG A 74 2.73 -0.48 -8.28
C ARG A 74 1.89 -1.04 -9.40
N GLU A 75 1.51 -2.30 -9.30
CA GLU A 75 0.60 -2.97 -10.20
C GLU A 75 -0.16 -4.04 -9.43
N GLY A 76 -1.33 -4.43 -9.95
CA GLY A 76 -2.10 -5.51 -9.39
C GLY A 76 -3.60 -5.34 -9.60
N TYR A 77 -4.36 -6.11 -8.83
CA TYR A 77 -5.81 -6.17 -8.92
C TYR A 77 -6.42 -5.10 -8.01
N CYS A 78 -7.40 -4.37 -8.54
CA CYS A 78 -8.19 -3.36 -7.85
C CYS A 78 -9.64 -3.81 -7.86
N VAL A 79 -10.26 -3.90 -6.68
CA VAL A 79 -11.69 -4.26 -6.54
C VAL A 79 -12.49 -3.01 -6.26
N ASP A 80 -13.57 -2.81 -7.00
CA ASP A 80 -14.60 -1.79 -6.78
C ASP A 80 -14.03 -0.40 -6.43
N MET A 81 -13.23 0.15 -7.35
CA MET A 81 -12.61 1.49 -7.21
C MET A 81 -11.70 1.63 -5.97
N GLY A 82 -11.15 0.52 -5.48
CA GLY A 82 -10.18 0.51 -4.39
C GLY A 82 -10.75 0.09 -3.04
N VAL A 83 -11.87 -0.63 -3.02
CA VAL A 83 -12.34 -1.36 -1.83
C VAL A 83 -11.27 -2.36 -1.35
N ALA A 84 -10.60 -3.04 -2.29
CA ALA A 84 -9.46 -3.91 -1.99
C ALA A 84 -8.42 -3.88 -3.11
N TYR A 85 -7.19 -4.21 -2.74
CA TYR A 85 -6.06 -4.32 -3.68
C TYR A 85 -5.31 -5.62 -3.44
N TYR A 86 -4.93 -6.31 -4.51
CA TYR A 86 -4.12 -7.53 -4.42
C TYR A 86 -2.89 -7.47 -5.31
N CYS A 87 -1.72 -7.71 -4.73
CA CYS A 87 -0.43 -7.59 -5.43
C CYS A 87 -0.10 -8.79 -6.32
N SER A 88 -0.84 -9.89 -6.21
CA SER A 88 -0.60 -11.13 -6.95
C SER A 88 -1.86 -11.98 -7.02
N LYS A 89 -1.87 -12.97 -7.92
CA LYS A 89 -2.91 -13.99 -7.96
C LYS A 89 -3.06 -14.73 -6.64
N ASP A 90 -1.94 -15.08 -6.00
CA ASP A 90 -1.97 -15.78 -4.71
C ASP A 90 -2.71 -14.97 -3.63
N CYS A 91 -2.54 -13.64 -3.62
CA CYS A 91 -3.29 -12.77 -2.71
C CYS A 91 -4.73 -12.56 -3.17
N LEU A 92 -5.00 -12.47 -4.46
CA LEU A 92 -6.37 -12.37 -4.98
C LEU A 92 -7.18 -13.63 -4.64
N HIS A 93 -6.54 -14.80 -4.73
CA HIS A 93 -7.13 -16.11 -4.52
C HIS A 93 -7.41 -16.45 -3.05
N THR A 94 -7.17 -15.52 -2.11
CA THR A 94 -7.72 -15.61 -0.76
C THR A 94 -9.21 -15.27 -0.73
N ASP A 95 -9.66 -14.40 -1.65
CA ASP A 95 -11.05 -13.92 -1.71
C ASP A 95 -11.78 -14.29 -3.02
N PHE A 96 -11.07 -14.49 -4.13
CA PHE A 96 -11.65 -14.79 -5.44
C PHE A 96 -10.98 -15.96 -6.14
N THR A 97 -11.72 -16.93 -6.63
CA THR A 97 -11.23 -17.83 -7.69
C THR A 97 -11.03 -17.07 -9.00
N ASP A 98 -10.31 -17.66 -9.97
CA ASP A 98 -10.20 -17.07 -11.32
C ASP A 98 -11.59 -16.89 -11.97
N GLU A 99 -12.56 -17.77 -11.70
CA GLU A 99 -13.93 -17.68 -12.23
C GLU A 99 -14.70 -16.51 -11.59
N GLU A 100 -14.66 -16.39 -10.26
CA GLU A 100 -15.30 -15.29 -9.53
C GLU A 100 -14.68 -13.93 -9.87
N TRP A 101 -13.36 -13.87 -10.06
CA TRP A 101 -12.70 -12.62 -10.48
C TRP A 101 -13.10 -12.19 -11.89
N ASN A 102 -13.25 -13.14 -12.82
CA ASN A 102 -13.74 -12.82 -14.16
C ASN A 102 -15.20 -12.32 -14.12
N GLU A 103 -16.06 -12.96 -13.32
CA GLU A 103 -17.45 -12.53 -13.12
C GLU A 103 -17.52 -11.14 -12.48
N GLU A 104 -16.68 -10.84 -11.49
CA GLU A 104 -16.57 -9.52 -10.87
C GLU A 104 -16.17 -8.46 -11.91
N CYS A 105 -15.14 -8.71 -12.73
CA CYS A 105 -14.72 -7.77 -13.78
C CYS A 105 -15.78 -7.58 -14.89
N GLU A 106 -16.59 -8.60 -15.18
CA GLU A 106 -17.66 -8.49 -16.17
C GLU A 106 -18.85 -7.66 -15.66
N ASN A 107 -19.15 -7.74 -14.36
CA ASN A 107 -20.30 -7.09 -13.74
C ASN A 107 -19.98 -5.75 -13.08
N ASN A 108 -18.71 -5.48 -12.77
CA ASN A 108 -18.24 -4.26 -12.13
C ASN A 108 -17.08 -3.63 -12.91
N ASP A 109 -17.36 -2.54 -13.63
CA ASP A 109 -16.36 -1.82 -14.40
C ASP A 109 -15.31 -1.07 -13.54
N GLN A 110 -15.50 -1.06 -12.22
CA GLN A 110 -14.55 -0.54 -11.23
C GLN A 110 -13.60 -1.62 -10.69
N SER A 111 -13.74 -2.87 -11.12
CA SER A 111 -12.85 -3.99 -10.79
C SER A 111 -11.96 -4.34 -11.98
N TYR A 112 -10.64 -4.26 -11.81
CA TYR A 112 -9.68 -4.42 -12.91
C TYR A 112 -8.25 -4.69 -12.43
N TYR A 113 -7.40 -5.20 -13.33
CA TYR A 113 -5.94 -5.19 -13.17
C TYR A 113 -5.33 -3.92 -13.78
N THR A 114 -4.39 -3.27 -13.10
CA THR A 114 -3.73 -2.06 -13.63
C THR A 114 -2.32 -1.85 -13.07
N GLU A 115 -1.65 -0.82 -13.59
CA GLU A 115 -0.39 -0.25 -13.10
C GLU A 115 -0.64 1.20 -12.59
N TRP A 116 0.02 1.61 -11.51
CA TRP A 116 -0.08 2.94 -10.87
C TRP A 116 1.28 3.66 -10.76
#